data_AF-A0A540X748-F1
#
_entry.id   AF-A0A540X748-F1
#
_cell.length_a   1.000
_cell.length_b   1.000
_cell.length_c   1.000
_cell.angle_alpha   90.00
_cell.angle_beta   90.00
_cell.angle_gamma   90.00
#
_symmetry.space_group_name_H-M   'P 1'
#
loop_
_entity.id
_entity.type
_entity.pdbx_description
1 polymer ?
#
loop_
_entity_poly.entity_id
_entity_poly.type
_entity_poly.pdbx_seq_one_letter_code
_entity_poly.pdbx_strand_id
1 'polypeptide(L)'
;MLFARRSHTTAADLCRACLGKAFWHHTLRNVTLGWWGTISFFVTWYYLLSNIVTYVQARAEMGRSRRRAAPVVKEARGADALRILQPFEHNIRMQLRMGDDPSAIARDMARLHGVEASAAQAYVEQLRAAA
;
A
#
# COMPACT_ATOMS: atom_id res chain seq x y z
N MET A 1 27.00 -39.91 11.17
CA MET A 1 27.66 -38.71 11.73
C MET A 1 27.10 -37.47 11.06
N LEU A 2 26.74 -36.45 11.85
CA LEU A 2 26.31 -35.13 11.38
C LEU A 2 27.57 -34.35 10.97
N PHE A 3 27.83 -34.19 9.66
CA PHE A 3 29.11 -33.62 9.20
C PHE A 3 29.23 -32.09 9.34
N ALA A 4 28.14 -31.34 9.23
CA ALA A 4 28.04 -29.93 9.63
C ALA A 4 26.60 -29.46 9.42
N ARG A 5 26.03 -28.72 10.37
CA ARG A 5 24.71 -28.09 10.21
C ARG A 5 24.86 -26.57 10.26
N ARG A 6 24.49 -25.90 9.18
CA ARG A 6 24.42 -24.42 9.11
C ARG A 6 22.96 -23.97 9.14
N SER A 7 22.61 -23.17 10.13
CA SER A 7 21.33 -22.47 10.19
C SER A 7 21.42 -21.16 9.41
N HIS A 8 20.51 -20.97 8.45
CA HIS A 8 20.40 -19.72 7.70
C HIS A 8 19.00 -19.15 7.91
N THR A 9 18.92 -17.90 8.34
CA THR A 9 17.68 -17.14 8.49
C THR A 9 17.63 -16.07 7.42
N THR A 10 16.52 -15.95 6.71
CA THR A 10 16.32 -14.91 5.69
C THR A 10 15.31 -13.90 6.23
N ALA A 11 15.73 -12.65 6.43
CA ALA A 11 14.86 -11.54 6.83
C ALA A 11 14.82 -10.52 5.69
N ALA A 12 13.65 -10.34 5.07
CA ALA A 12 13.42 -9.38 4.00
C ALA A 12 11.91 -9.14 3.82
N ASP A 13 11.55 -7.98 3.25
CA ASP A 13 10.17 -7.69 2.82
C ASP A 13 9.85 -8.47 1.53
N LEU A 14 9.25 -9.64 1.69
CA LEU A 14 8.99 -10.58 0.60
C LEU A 14 7.57 -10.39 0.04
N CYS A 15 7.45 -10.22 -1.27
CA CYS A 15 6.14 -10.34 -1.94
C CYS A 15 5.65 -11.80 -1.93
N ARG A 16 4.37 -12.03 -2.24
CA ARG A 16 3.75 -13.37 -2.19
C ARG A 16 4.47 -14.43 -3.03
N ALA A 17 5.01 -14.05 -4.19
CA ALA A 17 5.77 -14.95 -5.05
C ALA A 17 7.15 -15.26 -4.44
N CYS A 18 7.85 -14.24 -3.93
CA CYS A 18 9.14 -14.40 -3.27
C CYS A 18 9.05 -15.22 -1.98
N LEU A 19 7.98 -15.04 -1.20
CA LEU A 19 7.71 -15.83 0.01
C LEU A 19 7.54 -17.32 -0.35
N GLY A 20 6.79 -17.63 -1.41
CA GLY A 20 6.63 -19.00 -1.89
C GLY A 20 7.96 -19.62 -2.34
N LYS A 21 8.79 -18.86 -3.08
CA LYS A 21 10.11 -19.31 -3.53
C LYS A 21 11.06 -19.57 -2.35
N ALA A 22 11.09 -18.68 -1.37
CA ALA A 22 11.91 -18.85 -0.17
C ALA A 22 11.44 -20.05 0.67
N PHE A 23 10.12 -20.23 0.83
CA PHE A 23 9.55 -21.39 1.50
C PHE A 23 9.97 -22.69 0.80
N TRP A 24 9.80 -22.80 -0.51
CA TRP A 24 10.19 -24.00 -1.26
C TRP A 24 11.69 -24.25 -1.23
N HIS A 25 12.53 -23.21 -1.29
CA HIS A 25 13.98 -23.36 -1.19
C HIS A 25 14.41 -23.96 0.16
N HIS A 26 13.86 -23.46 1.27
CA HIS A 26 14.18 -23.93 2.61
C HIS A 26 13.55 -25.30 2.91
N THR A 27 12.29 -25.49 2.53
CA THR A 27 11.56 -26.75 2.72
C THR A 27 12.18 -27.88 1.89
N LEU A 28 12.56 -27.64 0.62
CA LEU A 28 13.19 -28.66 -0.21
C LEU A 28 14.57 -29.05 0.32
N ARG A 29 15.37 -28.11 0.83
CA ARG A 29 16.66 -28.44 1.48
C ARG A 29 16.44 -29.28 2.76
N ASN A 30 15.50 -28.91 3.61
CA ASN A 30 15.16 -29.69 4.80
C ASN A 30 14.65 -31.10 4.43
N VAL A 31 13.82 -31.21 3.39
CA VAL A 31 13.24 -32.46 2.86
C VAL A 31 14.18 -33.18 1.90
N THR A 32 15.44 -32.78 1.69
CA THR A 32 16.40 -33.57 0.89
C THR A 32 17.65 -33.90 1.70
N LEU A 33 18.04 -33.02 2.61
CA LEU A 33 19.22 -33.16 3.47
C LEU A 33 18.87 -33.62 4.91
N GLY A 34 17.60 -33.54 5.32
CA GLY A 34 17.16 -33.84 6.70
C GLY A 34 17.15 -35.32 7.08
N TRP A 35 17.06 -36.24 6.11
CA TRP A 35 16.94 -37.70 6.34
C TRP A 35 18.28 -38.39 6.62
N TRP A 36 19.40 -37.74 6.32
CA TRP A 36 20.74 -38.35 6.39
C TRP A 36 21.27 -38.50 7.83
N GLY A 37 20.44 -38.26 8.86
CA GLY A 37 20.76 -38.51 10.27
C GLY A 37 19.52 -38.65 11.15
N THR A 38 19.55 -39.54 12.15
CA THR A 38 18.43 -39.84 13.07
C THR A 38 17.98 -38.65 13.91
N ILE A 39 18.91 -37.81 14.39
CA ILE A 39 18.61 -36.53 15.06
C ILE A 39 18.06 -35.51 14.05
N SER A 40 18.57 -35.51 12.83
CA SER A 40 18.08 -34.64 11.75
C SER A 40 16.65 -34.97 11.36
N PHE A 41 16.19 -36.22 11.49
CA PHE A 41 14.81 -36.61 11.22
C PHE A 41 13.80 -35.85 12.08
N PHE A 42 13.96 -35.87 13.41
CA PHE A 42 13.04 -35.17 14.33
C PHE A 42 13.13 -33.65 14.23
N VAL A 43 14.35 -33.13 14.10
CA VAL A 43 14.51 -31.68 14.00
C VAL A 43 14.00 -31.15 12.65
N THR A 44 14.06 -31.95 11.57
CA THR A 44 13.46 -31.59 10.28
C THR A 44 11.97 -31.34 10.41
N TRP A 45 11.23 -32.17 11.17
CA TRP A 45 9.81 -31.93 11.48
C TRP A 45 9.58 -30.58 12.16
N TYR A 46 10.39 -30.21 13.16
CA TYR A 46 10.31 -28.91 13.82
C TYR A 46 10.49 -27.74 12.84
N TYR A 47 11.49 -27.81 11.96
CA TYR A 47 11.72 -26.75 10.96
C TYR A 47 10.65 -26.72 9.87
N LEU A 48 10.10 -27.86 9.47
CA LEU A 48 8.94 -27.91 8.57
C LEU A 48 7.74 -27.21 9.19
N LEU A 49 7.40 -27.55 10.44
CA LEU A 49 6.32 -26.89 11.19
C LEU A 49 6.57 -25.39 11.33
N SER A 50 7.77 -24.97 11.72
CA SER A 50 8.13 -23.55 11.82
C SER A 50 7.99 -22.83 10.47
N ASN A 51 8.48 -23.41 9.39
CA ASN A 51 8.36 -22.81 8.06
C ASN A 51 6.90 -22.72 7.60
N ILE A 52 6.08 -23.72 7.91
CA ILE A 52 4.64 -23.72 7.59
C ILE A 52 3.92 -22.64 8.39
N VAL A 53 4.16 -22.54 9.69
CA VAL A 53 3.54 -21.52 10.56
C VAL A 53 3.91 -20.13 10.07
N THR A 54 5.20 -19.86 9.83
CA THR A 54 5.68 -18.58 9.30
C THR A 54 5.07 -18.26 7.94
N TYR A 55 4.96 -19.26 7.05
CA TYR A 55 4.32 -19.09 5.74
C TYR A 55 2.83 -18.73 5.84
N VAL A 56 2.08 -19.42 6.72
CA VAL A 56 0.66 -19.17 6.94
C VAL A 56 0.42 -17.80 7.57
N GLN A 57 1.22 -17.42 8.57
CA GLN A 57 1.13 -16.11 9.23
C GLN A 57 1.43 -14.98 8.24
N ALA A 58 2.54 -15.06 7.50
CA ALA A 58 2.89 -14.06 6.49
C ALA A 58 1.82 -13.96 5.38
N ARG A 59 1.24 -15.09 4.96
CA ARG A 59 0.16 -15.09 3.98
C ARG A 59 -1.13 -14.47 4.52
N ALA A 60 -1.47 -14.70 5.79
CA ALA A 60 -2.63 -14.08 6.45
C ALA A 60 -2.44 -12.58 6.66
N GLU A 61 -1.22 -12.14 6.97
CA GLU A 61 -0.87 -10.72 7.10
C GLU A 61 -0.92 -9.99 5.76
N MET A 62 -0.35 -10.56 4.69
CA MET A 62 -0.48 -9.99 3.34
C MET A 62 -1.95 -9.86 2.88
N GLY A 63 -2.80 -10.83 3.24
CA GLY A 63 -4.24 -10.76 2.98
C GLY A 63 -4.93 -9.60 3.70
N ARG A 64 -4.46 -9.28 4.92
CA ARG A 64 -4.94 -8.13 5.71
C ARG A 64 -4.40 -6.81 5.19
N SER A 65 -3.13 -6.73 4.78
CA SER A 65 -2.53 -5.52 4.19
C SER A 65 -3.18 -5.12 2.87
N ARG A 66 -3.62 -6.07 2.04
CA ARG A 66 -4.43 -5.76 0.84
C ARG A 66 -5.80 -5.17 1.16
N ARG A 67 -6.42 -5.58 2.28
CA ARG A 67 -7.70 -5.00 2.75
C ARG A 67 -7.51 -3.64 3.40
N ARG A 68 -6.34 -3.36 3.95
CA ARG A 68 -5.88 -2.01 4.30
C ARG A 68 -5.48 -1.22 3.04
N ALA A 69 -6.28 -1.37 1.97
CA ALA A 69 -6.21 -0.52 0.79
C ALA A 69 -6.49 0.91 1.24
N ALA A 70 -5.62 1.81 0.80
CA ALA A 70 -5.59 3.28 0.91
C ALA A 70 -6.40 3.92 2.06
N PRO A 71 -5.78 4.72 2.95
CA PRO A 71 -6.57 5.58 3.82
C PRO A 71 -7.51 6.39 2.94
N VAL A 72 -8.82 6.29 3.22
CA VAL A 72 -9.82 7.19 2.62
C VAL A 72 -9.39 8.59 3.01
N VAL A 73 -8.73 9.30 2.09
CA VAL A 73 -8.38 10.70 2.27
C VAL A 73 -9.71 11.39 2.48
N LYS A 74 -9.97 11.83 3.72
CA LYS A 74 -11.17 12.61 4.02
C LYS A 74 -10.99 13.91 3.26
N GLU A 75 -11.63 14.02 2.10
CA GLU A 75 -11.66 15.24 1.31
C GLU A 75 -12.02 16.39 2.26
N ALA A 76 -11.21 17.46 2.26
CA ALA A 76 -11.51 18.60 3.10
C ALA A 76 -12.83 19.20 2.61
N ARG A 77 -13.77 19.43 3.55
CA ARG A 77 -15.13 19.88 3.27
C ARG A 77 -15.32 21.34 3.68
N GLY A 78 -16.23 22.03 3.00
CA GLY A 78 -16.71 23.35 3.40
C GLY A 78 -15.59 24.36 3.70
N ALA A 79 -15.54 24.84 4.95
CA ALA A 79 -14.58 25.86 5.39
C ALA A 79 -13.11 25.45 5.22
N ASP A 80 -12.79 24.16 5.39
CA ASP A 80 -11.41 23.68 5.23
C ASP A 80 -11.01 23.59 3.76
N ALA A 81 -11.95 23.25 2.87
CA ALA A 81 -11.74 23.28 1.42
C ALA A 81 -11.42 24.70 0.94
N LEU A 82 -12.14 25.69 1.46
CA LEU A 82 -11.92 27.11 1.14
C LEU A 82 -10.52 27.57 1.55
N ARG A 83 -10.03 27.19 2.74
CA ARG A 83 -8.68 27.55 3.19
C ARG A 83 -7.58 26.95 2.32
N ILE A 84 -7.81 25.76 1.77
CA ILE A 84 -6.89 25.10 0.84
C ILE A 84 -6.92 25.77 -0.54
N LEU A 85 -8.10 26.22 -1.00
CA LEU A 85 -8.28 26.81 -2.33
C LEU A 85 -7.92 28.31 -2.40
N GLN A 86 -8.03 29.05 -1.30
CA GLN A 86 -7.74 30.50 -1.23
C GLN A 86 -6.39 30.93 -1.84
N PRO A 87 -5.26 30.24 -1.58
CA PRO A 87 -3.97 30.60 -2.18
C PRO A 87 -3.96 30.54 -3.72
N PHE A 88 -4.87 29.78 -4.32
CA PHE A 88 -4.95 29.55 -5.77
C PHE A 88 -5.98 30.44 -6.47
N GLU A 89 -6.62 31.37 -5.75
CA GLU A 89 -7.65 32.27 -6.27
C GLU A 89 -7.21 33.00 -7.54
N HIS A 90 -5.96 33.49 -7.57
CA HIS A 90 -5.42 34.21 -8.71
C HIS A 90 -5.39 33.34 -9.99
N ASN A 91 -4.97 32.08 -9.84
CA ASN A 91 -4.90 31.14 -10.95
C ASN A 91 -6.30 30.77 -11.47
N ILE A 92 -7.25 30.55 -10.56
CA ILE A 92 -8.65 30.26 -10.90
C ILE A 92 -9.27 31.44 -11.66
N ARG A 93 -9.06 32.68 -11.19
CA ARG A 93 -9.53 33.88 -11.88
C ARG A 93 -8.92 34.04 -13.27
N MET A 94 -7.63 33.72 -13.42
CA MET A 94 -6.95 33.77 -14.70
C MET A 94 -7.57 32.79 -15.70
N GLN A 95 -7.81 31.53 -15.30
CA GLN A 95 -8.44 30.50 -16.14
C GLN A 95 -9.88 30.89 -16.54
N LEU A 96 -10.65 31.43 -15.59
CA LEU A 96 -12.00 31.95 -15.88
C LEU A 96 -11.97 33.09 -16.92
N ARG A 97 -10.97 33.98 -16.87
CA ARG A 97 -10.79 35.05 -17.87
C ARG A 97 -10.36 34.53 -19.24
N MET A 98 -9.62 33.42 -19.28
CA MET A 98 -9.24 32.76 -20.52
C MET A 98 -10.42 32.03 -21.18
N GLY A 99 -11.57 31.93 -20.50
CA GLY A 99 -12.78 31.30 -21.01
C GLY A 99 -12.83 29.79 -20.77
N ASP A 100 -11.98 29.27 -19.88
CA ASP A 100 -12.00 27.86 -19.50
C ASP A 100 -13.30 27.49 -18.78
N ASP A 101 -13.75 26.25 -18.97
CA ASP A 101 -15.00 25.78 -18.39
C ASP A 101 -14.92 25.74 -16.84
N PRO A 102 -15.83 26.43 -16.11
CA PRO A 102 -15.78 26.52 -14.65
C PRO A 102 -15.86 25.14 -13.96
N SER A 103 -16.61 24.20 -14.55
CA SER A 103 -16.78 22.87 -13.99
C SER A 103 -15.55 21.98 -14.20
N ALA A 104 -14.80 22.21 -15.28
CA ALA A 104 -13.52 21.57 -15.52
C ALA A 104 -12.46 22.07 -14.51
N ILE A 105 -12.36 23.39 -14.31
CA ILE A 105 -11.45 23.99 -13.34
C ILE A 105 -11.73 23.46 -11.93
N ALA A 106 -13.01 23.43 -11.52
CA ALA A 106 -13.41 22.91 -10.21
C ALA A 106 -13.02 21.43 -10.01
N ARG A 107 -13.22 20.59 -11.03
CA ARG A 107 -12.85 19.16 -10.97
C ARG A 107 -11.33 18.97 -10.89
N ASP A 108 -10.56 19.78 -11.60
CA ASP A 108 -9.10 19.71 -11.56
C ASP A 108 -8.56 20.17 -10.21
N MET A 109 -9.10 21.26 -9.65
CA MET A 109 -8.73 21.73 -8.31
C MET A 109 -9.11 20.72 -7.21
N ALA A 110 -10.30 20.11 -7.31
CA ALA A 110 -10.74 19.05 -6.40
C ALA A 110 -9.77 17.85 -6.40
N ARG A 111 -9.37 17.41 -7.60
CA ARG A 111 -8.46 16.28 -7.76
C ARG A 111 -7.04 16.58 -7.30
N LEU A 112 -6.50 17.74 -7.65
CA LEU A 112 -5.12 18.12 -7.34
C LEU A 112 -4.90 18.40 -5.86
N HIS A 113 -5.89 18.98 -5.19
CA HIS A 113 -5.78 19.44 -3.80
C HIS A 113 -6.54 18.58 -2.79
N GLY A 114 -7.18 17.50 -3.23
CA GLY A 114 -7.90 16.58 -2.35
C GLY A 114 -9.06 17.23 -1.60
N VAL A 115 -9.76 18.15 -2.27
CA VAL A 115 -10.93 18.86 -1.73
C VAL A 115 -12.21 18.33 -2.35
N GLU A 116 -13.31 18.43 -1.61
CA GLU A 116 -14.62 17.98 -2.07
C GLU A 116 -15.04 18.69 -3.37
N ALA A 117 -15.50 17.94 -4.38
CA ALA A 117 -15.85 18.49 -5.69
C ALA A 117 -16.95 19.56 -5.63
N SER A 118 -17.93 19.38 -4.74
CA SER A 118 -19.02 20.34 -4.51
C SER A 118 -18.49 21.67 -3.94
N ALA A 119 -17.52 21.61 -3.03
CA ALA A 119 -16.90 22.77 -2.41
C ALA A 119 -16.00 23.53 -3.40
N ALA A 120 -15.23 22.80 -4.22
CA ALA A 120 -14.46 23.41 -5.30
C ALA A 120 -15.35 24.11 -6.32
N GLN A 121 -16.48 23.49 -6.70
CA GLN A 121 -17.43 24.08 -7.64
C GLN A 121 -18.06 25.36 -7.09
N ALA A 122 -18.54 25.34 -5.84
CA ALA A 122 -19.11 26.52 -5.18
C ALA A 122 -18.11 27.69 -5.12
N TYR A 123 -16.83 27.40 -4.87
CA TYR A 123 -15.80 28.44 -4.82
C TYR A 123 -15.49 29.05 -6.20
N VAL A 124 -15.38 28.22 -7.24
CA VAL A 124 -15.18 28.72 -8.62
C VAL A 124 -16.38 29.55 -9.09
N GLU A 125 -17.61 29.12 -8.78
CA GLU A 125 -18.83 29.87 -9.09
C GLU A 125 -18.88 31.21 -8.33
N GLN A 126 -18.48 31.23 -7.06
CA GLN A 126 -18.37 32.45 -6.27
C GLN A 126 -17.38 33.44 -6.90
N LEU A 127 -16.22 32.97 -7.36
CA LEU A 127 -15.22 33.81 -8.02
C LEU A 127 -15.68 34.32 -9.38
N ARG A 128 -16.45 33.51 -10.13
CA ARG A 128 -17.07 33.94 -11.38
C ARG A 128 -18.12 35.03 -11.15
N ALA A 129 -18.93 34.90 -10.10
CA ALA A 129 -19.96 35.90 -9.75
C ALA A 129 -19.35 37.22 -9.26
N ALA A 130 -18.12 37.18 -8.75
CA ALA A 130 -17.38 38.35 -8.25
C ALA A 130 -16.42 38.99 -9.28
N ALA A 131 -16.30 38.42 -10.48
CA ALA A 131 -15.39 38.86 -11.56
C ALA A 131 -16.11 39.69 -12.61
#